data_AF-A0A1B3SKH1-F1
#
_entry.id   AF-A0A1B3SKH1-F1
#
_cell.length_a   1.000
_cell.length_b   1.000
_cell.length_c   1.000
_cell.angle_alpha   90.00
_cell.angle_beta   90.00
_cell.angle_gamma   90.00
#
_symmetry.space_group_name_H-M   'P 1'
#
loop_
_entity.id
_entity.type
_entity.pdbx_description
1 polymer ?
#
loop_
_entity_poly.entity_id
_entity_poly.type
_entity_poly.pdbx_seq_one_letter_code
_entity_poly.pdbx_strand_id
1 'polypeptide(L)'
;MNKILAFHLKRTLKDKLFIGIVLSVSIVMICVILWMCIITSQAVYTIYVWGPLLIVFWILNICYINLVCISNAMVEDRHNGILDLEISKGYNHGSILVCKLITSKIISISYNVIMIGFFYLNLLIMQPDSKYFFENVLFYGFLSFFALDWLTMGIFVLFSSFKISRIVFCLAGIYTGLMSLSPILGGVQQTFSRNKFQGINESRTTLSAQYFQILLDFANSQKGILNKLLNNMYTLNDDYRYDLKWKTNSKNNDCLSSGYICLYNSYYKGEEFTESVSRYGKIASLGLMLDSEYFLNNSKSSNSNYEFKLFDSYKQNIVYKFLKSSLKESKADNLTSTYFYKRSQKNITGSNQYNDYCKYIIQDNVVNNIISSLNLEATKDQVINEIKTLNDILYYYYQDFWVVNDNRFLDMDNKNWQLIFRNFNNNSTIDNSTKMLFVSERDLYDNALLKDGNRLYMALLFDMIDNLMYYPDFIINGGIFFGYDYETYQKNPGSYRQYFLSNPLYFQTFMLMYTNKNQSLKENKFAMQLSPFDHLPLKIVKYEKNENYEYIDLYNWKFGEKNTLYNKYENIGIKNVFVTENVINVDYVYIGYFVLGVLFLTAGYLIYRKLTLI
;
A
#
# COMPACT_ATOMS: atom_id res chain seq x y z
N MET A 1 9.63 44.15 -25.56
CA MET A 1 9.08 43.17 -24.59
C MET A 1 10.15 42.36 -23.86
N ASN A 2 11.11 41.69 -24.51
CA ASN A 2 12.15 40.91 -23.81
C ASN A 2 12.94 41.71 -22.75
N LYS A 3 13.21 42.99 -23.00
CA LYS A 3 13.87 43.89 -22.02
C LYS A 3 13.02 44.14 -20.76
N ILE A 4 11.69 44.22 -20.89
CA ILE A 4 10.76 44.39 -19.76
C ILE A 4 10.71 43.09 -18.95
N LEU A 5 10.60 41.95 -19.63
CA LEU A 5 10.62 40.63 -18.98
C LEU A 5 11.92 40.41 -18.20
N ALA A 6 13.08 40.67 -18.82
CA ALA A 6 14.37 40.54 -18.17
C ALA A 6 14.56 41.50 -16.98
N PHE A 7 14.05 42.73 -17.09
CA PHE A 7 14.07 43.70 -15.99
C PHE A 7 13.26 43.21 -14.79
N HIS A 8 12.00 42.79 -15.00
CA HIS A 8 11.15 42.29 -13.93
C HIS A 8 11.70 41.03 -13.28
N LEU A 9 12.18 40.08 -14.08
CA LEU A 9 12.80 38.87 -13.57
C LEU A 9 14.04 39.17 -12.72
N LYS A 10 14.92 40.06 -13.21
CA LYS A 10 16.11 40.49 -12.48
C LYS A 10 15.77 41.25 -11.20
N ARG A 11 14.72 42.07 -11.20
CA ARG A 11 14.29 42.82 -10.02
C ARG A 11 13.79 41.88 -8.92
N THR A 12 12.87 40.99 -9.25
CA THR A 12 12.30 40.03 -8.28
C THR A 12 13.38 39.09 -7.74
N LEU A 13 14.23 38.52 -8.60
CA LEU A 13 15.28 37.59 -8.19
C LEU A 13 16.49 38.26 -7.49
N LYS A 14 16.51 39.59 -7.37
CA LYS A 14 17.53 40.32 -6.60
C LYS A 14 16.99 40.93 -5.31
N ASP A 15 15.69 40.83 -5.07
CA ASP A 15 15.08 41.30 -3.84
C ASP A 15 15.51 40.39 -2.67
N LYS A 16 16.25 40.96 -1.72
CA LYS A 16 16.81 40.23 -0.58
C LYS A 16 15.72 39.66 0.33
N LEU A 17 14.60 40.37 0.50
CA LEU A 17 13.48 39.91 1.33
C LEU A 17 12.73 38.77 0.64
N PHE A 18 12.49 38.89 -0.66
CA PHE A 18 11.92 37.81 -1.46
C PHE A 18 12.76 36.54 -1.35
N ILE A 19 14.07 36.64 -1.61
CA ILE A 19 15.00 35.51 -1.54
C ILE A 19 15.06 34.94 -0.12
N GLY A 20 15.20 35.78 0.90
CA GLY A 20 15.31 35.32 2.29
C GLY A 20 14.09 34.51 2.76
N ILE A 21 12.88 34.99 2.46
CA ILE A 21 11.63 34.30 2.83
C ILE A 21 11.48 33.01 2.04
N VAL A 22 11.62 33.05 0.70
CA VAL A 22 11.48 31.84 -0.13
C VAL A 22 12.53 30.79 0.26
N LEU A 23 13.79 31.16 0.49
CA LEU A 23 14.83 30.22 0.90
C LEU A 23 14.57 29.65 2.29
N SER A 24 14.26 30.48 3.29
CA SER A 24 14.04 30.00 4.66
C SER A 24 12.88 29.01 4.75
N VAL A 25 11.75 29.30 4.11
CA VAL A 25 10.61 28.36 4.08
C VAL A 25 10.96 27.11 3.28
N SER A 26 11.68 27.24 2.16
CA SER A 26 12.12 26.07 1.36
C SER A 26 13.09 25.17 2.12
N ILE A 27 14.00 25.73 2.93
CA ILE A 27 14.90 24.97 3.81
C ILE A 27 14.08 24.17 4.82
N VAL A 28 13.08 24.79 5.47
CA VAL A 28 12.19 24.09 6.40
C VAL A 28 11.47 22.93 5.70
N MET A 29 10.96 23.14 4.48
CA MET A 29 10.32 22.08 3.71
C MET A 29 11.27 20.93 3.38
N ILE A 30 12.51 21.22 2.96
CA ILE A 30 13.52 20.21 2.70
C ILE A 30 13.83 19.42 3.98
N CYS A 31 13.96 20.09 5.13
CA CYS A 31 14.14 19.44 6.43
C CYS A 31 12.97 18.52 6.78
N VAL A 32 11.73 18.95 6.53
CA VAL A 32 10.53 18.11 6.76
C VAL A 32 10.53 16.89 5.84
N ILE A 33 10.85 17.04 4.56
CA ILE A 33 10.96 15.92 3.61
C ILE A 33 12.02 14.92 4.05
N LEU A 34 13.21 15.43 4.43
CA LEU A 34 14.30 14.62 4.95
C LEU A 34 13.88 13.83 6.20
N TRP A 35 13.22 14.52 7.14
CA TRP A 35 12.72 13.91 8.37
C TRP A 35 11.70 12.81 8.10
N MET A 36 10.77 13.04 7.16
CA MET A 36 9.80 12.03 6.72
C MET A 36 10.50 10.81 6.11
N CYS A 37 11.53 11.00 5.27
CA CYS A 37 12.25 9.89 4.64
C CYS A 37 13.11 9.07 5.62
N ILE A 38 13.66 9.70 6.68
CA ILE A 38 14.54 9.03 7.65
C ILE A 38 13.75 8.17 8.65
N ILE A 39 12.60 8.64 9.12
CA ILE A 39 11.83 7.98 10.19
C ILE A 39 10.81 6.96 9.66
N THR A 40 10.58 6.92 8.35
CA THR A 40 9.66 5.94 7.73
C THR A 40 10.07 4.49 7.86
N SER A 41 11.27 4.18 8.36
CA SER A 41 11.60 2.81 8.76
C SER A 41 10.73 2.29 9.93
N GLN A 42 10.01 3.15 10.67
CA GLN A 42 9.21 2.70 11.83
C GLN A 42 7.82 3.33 12.11
N ALA A 43 7.32 4.39 11.44
CA ALA A 43 5.97 4.87 11.78
C ALA A 43 5.20 5.64 10.68
N VAL A 44 4.06 5.07 10.26
CA VAL A 44 2.93 5.74 9.56
C VAL A 44 2.57 7.08 10.22
N TYR A 45 2.75 7.18 11.53
CA TYR A 45 2.51 8.38 12.35
C TYR A 45 3.33 9.62 11.93
N THR A 46 4.57 9.44 11.47
CA THR A 46 5.41 10.58 11.05
C THR A 46 4.83 11.25 9.81
N ILE A 47 4.33 10.48 8.84
CA ILE A 47 3.74 11.05 7.64
C ILE A 47 2.42 11.79 7.96
N TYR A 48 1.61 11.21 8.84
CA TYR A 48 0.35 11.79 9.31
C TYR A 48 0.53 13.19 9.94
N VAL A 49 1.59 13.39 10.73
CA VAL A 49 1.87 14.66 11.41
C VAL A 49 2.58 15.67 10.50
N TRP A 50 3.61 15.22 9.77
CA TRP A 50 4.48 16.13 9.02
C TRP A 50 4.00 16.45 7.60
N GLY A 51 3.15 15.59 7.02
CA GLY A 51 2.57 15.79 5.68
C GLY A 51 1.74 17.06 5.57
N PRO A 52 0.79 17.33 6.50
CA PRO A 52 0.03 18.58 6.51
C PRO A 52 0.91 19.84 6.62
N LEU A 53 1.98 19.78 7.43
CA LEU A 53 2.92 20.90 7.56
C LEU A 53 3.65 21.18 6.24
N LEU A 54 4.07 20.14 5.52
CA LEU A 54 4.69 20.27 4.21
C LEU A 54 3.75 20.96 3.21
N ILE A 55 2.45 20.59 3.21
CA ILE A 55 1.43 21.23 2.37
C ILE A 55 1.30 22.71 2.73
N VAL A 56 1.18 23.02 4.02
CA VAL A 56 1.05 24.40 4.53
C VAL A 56 2.20 25.26 4.03
N PHE A 57 3.45 24.83 4.21
CA PHE A 57 4.62 25.59 3.78
C PHE A 57 4.69 25.79 2.27
N TRP A 58 4.28 24.79 1.48
CA TRP A 58 4.22 24.90 0.03
C TRP A 58 3.17 25.93 -0.43
N ILE A 59 1.98 25.91 0.18
CA ILE A 59 0.92 26.89 -0.07
C ILE A 59 1.41 28.30 0.28
N LEU A 60 2.04 28.48 1.44
CA LEU A 60 2.57 29.77 1.87
C LEU A 60 3.58 30.34 0.86
N ASN A 61 4.50 29.51 0.34
CA ASN A 61 5.46 29.94 -0.67
C ASN A 61 4.81 30.32 -2.00
N ILE A 62 3.89 29.49 -2.52
CA ILE A 62 3.19 29.79 -3.78
C ILE A 62 2.39 31.09 -3.66
N CYS A 63 1.66 31.26 -2.56
CA CYS A 63 0.94 32.50 -2.29
C CYS A 63 1.91 33.68 -2.17
N TYR A 64 3.00 33.56 -1.42
CA TYR A 64 3.97 34.64 -1.27
C TYR A 64 4.60 35.06 -2.61
N ILE A 65 5.03 34.10 -3.43
CA ILE A 65 5.61 34.35 -4.76
C ILE A 65 4.63 35.11 -5.65
N ASN A 66 3.39 34.62 -5.75
CA ASN A 66 2.35 35.26 -6.55
C ASN A 66 2.00 36.65 -6.02
N LEU A 67 1.87 36.82 -4.69
CA LEU A 67 1.54 38.08 -4.08
C LEU A 67 2.56 39.14 -4.46
N VAL A 68 3.85 38.89 -4.19
CA VAL A 68 4.93 39.83 -4.47
C VAL A 68 5.01 40.17 -5.95
N CYS A 69 4.97 39.17 -6.84
CA CYS A 69 5.11 39.41 -8.27
C CYS A 69 3.93 40.19 -8.85
N ILE A 70 2.70 39.83 -8.48
CA ILE A 70 1.47 40.44 -9.02
C ILE A 70 1.23 41.82 -8.41
N SER A 71 1.42 41.99 -7.09
CA SER A 71 1.29 43.30 -6.43
C SER A 71 2.32 44.28 -6.96
N ASN A 72 3.56 43.83 -7.19
CA ASN A 72 4.59 44.67 -7.81
C ASN A 72 4.17 45.10 -9.22
N ALA A 73 3.68 44.17 -10.04
CA ALA A 73 3.30 44.44 -11.42
C ALA A 73 2.10 45.38 -11.56
N MET A 74 1.08 45.24 -10.69
CA MET A 74 -0.20 45.92 -10.84
C MET A 74 -0.36 47.15 -9.95
N VAL A 75 0.30 47.18 -8.79
CA VAL A 75 0.11 48.22 -7.76
C VAL A 75 1.39 49.05 -7.60
N GLU A 76 2.49 48.44 -7.18
CA GLU A 76 3.72 49.18 -6.84
C GLU A 76 4.36 49.82 -8.07
N ASP A 77 4.35 49.17 -9.23
CA ASP A 77 4.90 49.76 -10.46
C ASP A 77 4.13 51.00 -10.90
N ARG A 78 2.83 51.09 -10.59
CA ARG A 78 2.04 52.29 -10.82
C ARG A 78 2.38 53.35 -9.78
N HIS A 79 2.44 52.98 -8.50
CA HIS A 79 2.73 53.91 -7.41
C HIS A 79 4.12 54.55 -7.56
N ASN A 80 5.11 53.77 -8.00
CA ASN A 80 6.48 54.21 -8.20
C ASN A 80 6.76 54.80 -9.60
N GLY A 81 5.73 54.98 -10.44
CA GLY A 81 5.86 55.58 -11.79
C GLY A 81 6.61 54.72 -12.83
N ILE A 82 6.96 53.47 -12.50
CA ILE A 82 7.65 52.55 -13.41
C ILE A 82 6.78 52.23 -14.63
N LEU A 83 5.47 52.03 -14.40
CA LEU A 83 4.51 51.76 -15.46
C LEU A 83 4.42 52.92 -16.46
N ASP A 84 4.40 54.16 -15.97
CA ASP A 84 4.31 55.36 -16.81
C ASP A 84 5.59 55.55 -17.66
N LEU A 85 6.75 55.21 -17.10
CA LEU A 85 8.03 55.17 -17.82
C LEU A 85 8.09 54.08 -18.89
N GLU A 86 7.42 52.95 -18.68
CA GLU A 86 7.29 51.90 -19.70
C GLU A 86 6.32 52.34 -20.80
N ILE A 87 5.22 53.00 -20.47
CA ILE A 87 4.24 53.53 -21.44
C ILE A 87 4.86 54.65 -22.30
N SER A 88 5.62 55.56 -21.70
CA SER A 88 6.29 56.67 -22.44
C SER A 88 7.31 56.18 -23.46
N LYS A 89 7.81 54.94 -23.30
CA LYS A 89 8.68 54.26 -24.29
C LYS A 89 7.91 53.59 -25.43
N GLY A 90 6.60 53.84 -25.55
CA GLY A 90 5.74 53.35 -26.62
C GLY A 90 5.16 51.95 -26.40
N TYR A 91 5.24 51.40 -25.19
CA TYR A 91 4.68 50.09 -24.90
C TYR A 91 3.21 50.18 -24.47
N ASN A 92 2.36 49.29 -24.99
CA ASN A 92 0.95 49.21 -24.62
C ASN A 92 0.80 48.64 -23.19
N HIS A 93 0.02 49.33 -22.35
CA HIS A 93 -0.32 48.93 -20.99
C HIS A 93 -0.78 47.47 -20.85
N GLY A 94 -1.69 47.00 -21.73
CA GLY A 94 -2.18 45.62 -21.67
C GLY A 94 -1.08 44.59 -21.90
N SER A 95 -0.21 44.85 -22.89
CA SER A 95 0.91 43.98 -23.22
C SER A 95 1.99 43.98 -22.13
N ILE A 96 2.24 45.14 -21.50
CA ILE A 96 3.14 45.26 -20.35
C ILE A 96 2.66 44.36 -19.21
N LEU A 97 1.37 44.46 -18.83
CA LEU A 97 0.79 43.67 -17.75
C LEU A 97 0.88 42.17 -18.05
N VAL A 98 0.50 41.73 -19.25
CA VAL A 98 0.62 40.33 -19.66
C VAL A 98 2.07 39.84 -19.57
N CYS A 99 3.05 40.64 -20.03
CA CYS A 99 4.46 40.28 -19.89
C CYS A 99 4.90 40.12 -18.43
N LYS A 100 4.46 40.99 -17.51
CA LYS A 100 4.79 40.87 -16.09
C LYS A 100 4.12 39.65 -15.43
N LEU A 101 2.87 39.36 -15.80
CA LEU A 101 2.15 38.17 -15.34
C LEU A 101 2.81 36.87 -15.85
N ILE A 102 3.30 36.84 -17.09
CA ILE A 102 4.10 35.73 -17.62
C ILE A 102 5.38 35.56 -16.80
N THR A 103 6.09 36.66 -16.46
CA THR A 103 7.28 36.61 -15.59
C THR A 103 6.96 35.99 -14.23
N SER A 104 5.84 36.41 -13.60
CA SER A 104 5.36 35.81 -12.35
C SER A 104 5.16 34.30 -12.49
N LYS A 105 4.61 33.86 -13.62
CA LYS A 105 4.37 32.44 -13.86
C LYS A 105 5.64 31.65 -14.11
N ILE A 106 6.62 32.22 -14.81
CA ILE A 106 7.95 31.60 -14.99
C ILE A 106 8.60 31.36 -13.63
N ILE A 107 8.56 32.34 -12.73
CA ILE A 107 9.16 32.21 -11.38
C ILE A 107 8.46 31.12 -10.56
N SER A 108 7.13 31.13 -10.49
CA SER A 108 6.34 30.16 -9.71
C SER A 108 6.41 28.74 -10.27
N ILE A 109 6.35 28.56 -11.60
CA ILE A 109 6.57 27.24 -12.24
C ILE A 109 7.97 26.73 -11.93
N SER A 110 9.01 27.57 -12.09
CA SER A 110 10.38 27.17 -11.82
C SER A 110 10.57 26.75 -10.36
N TYR A 111 9.95 27.48 -9.42
CA TYR A 111 9.93 27.11 -8.02
C TYR A 111 9.32 25.71 -7.80
N ASN A 112 8.12 25.46 -8.33
CA ASN A 112 7.47 24.15 -8.19
C ASN A 112 8.31 23.00 -8.78
N VAL A 113 8.89 23.20 -9.97
CA VAL A 113 9.76 22.21 -10.62
C VAL A 113 11.00 21.91 -9.76
N ILE A 114 11.66 22.95 -9.23
CA ILE A 114 12.85 22.79 -8.37
C ILE A 114 12.50 22.03 -7.10
N MET A 115 11.39 22.37 -6.44
CA MET A 115 10.99 21.72 -5.19
C MET A 115 10.57 20.26 -5.40
N ILE A 116 9.88 19.94 -6.50
CA ILE A 116 9.59 18.55 -6.89
C ILE A 116 10.89 17.79 -7.20
N GLY A 117 11.84 18.44 -7.88
CA GLY A 117 13.17 17.89 -8.15
C GLY A 117 13.93 17.57 -6.87
N PHE A 118 13.91 18.46 -5.87
CA PHE A 118 14.49 18.19 -4.56
C PHE A 118 13.81 17.02 -3.85
N PHE A 119 12.48 16.95 -3.88
CA PHE A 119 11.75 15.82 -3.32
C PHE A 119 12.18 14.49 -3.97
N TYR A 120 12.24 14.44 -5.30
CA TYR A 120 12.68 13.25 -6.04
C TYR A 120 14.13 12.86 -5.71
N LEU A 121 15.06 13.82 -5.64
CA LEU A 121 16.44 13.56 -5.25
C LEU A 121 16.55 12.98 -3.83
N ASN A 122 15.76 13.48 -2.88
CA ASN A 122 15.71 12.95 -1.52
C ASN A 122 15.23 11.49 -1.49
N LEU A 123 14.22 11.13 -2.30
CA LEU A 123 13.76 9.75 -2.42
C LEU A 123 14.85 8.81 -2.95
N LEU A 124 15.64 9.27 -3.94
CA LEU A 124 16.75 8.48 -4.51
C LEU A 124 17.88 8.27 -3.52
N ILE A 125 18.21 9.27 -2.70
CA ILE A 125 19.29 9.21 -1.71
C ILE A 125 18.89 8.35 -0.52
N MET A 126 17.69 8.57 0.04
CA MET A 126 17.27 7.94 1.30
C MET A 126 16.70 6.54 1.12
N GLN A 127 16.11 6.22 -0.05
CA GLN A 127 15.52 4.92 -0.37
C GLN A 127 14.60 4.37 0.73
N PRO A 128 13.51 5.08 1.08
CA PRO A 128 12.63 4.65 2.16
C PRO A 128 12.00 3.28 1.84
N ASP A 129 11.69 2.49 2.87
CA ASP A 129 11.11 1.13 2.72
C ASP A 129 9.83 1.13 1.86
N SER A 130 9.03 2.21 1.94
CA SER A 130 7.82 2.43 1.14
C SER A 130 8.06 3.27 -0.13
N LYS A 131 9.23 3.17 -0.78
CA LYS A 131 9.59 3.97 -1.98
C LYS A 131 8.47 4.03 -3.03
N TYR A 132 7.82 2.90 -3.30
CA TYR A 132 6.72 2.79 -4.26
C TYR A 132 5.53 3.72 -3.93
N PHE A 133 5.21 3.94 -2.66
CA PHE A 133 4.17 4.88 -2.25
C PHE A 133 4.58 6.33 -2.53
N PHE A 134 5.81 6.70 -2.21
CA PHE A 134 6.32 8.05 -2.45
C PHE A 134 6.33 8.38 -3.95
N GLU A 135 6.69 7.42 -4.81
CA GLU A 135 6.73 7.58 -6.26
C GLU A 135 5.34 7.62 -6.90
N ASN A 136 4.38 6.79 -6.45
CA ASN A 136 3.09 6.66 -7.13
C ASN A 136 1.94 7.46 -6.52
N VAL A 137 2.10 7.94 -5.29
CA VAL A 137 1.11 8.78 -4.59
C VAL A 137 1.64 10.19 -4.44
N LEU A 138 2.66 10.40 -3.58
CA LEU A 138 3.08 11.75 -3.19
C LEU A 138 3.70 12.55 -4.35
N PHE A 139 4.56 11.94 -5.17
CA PHE A 139 5.17 12.61 -6.32
C PHE A 139 4.13 13.17 -7.30
N TYR A 140 3.15 12.35 -7.71
CA TYR A 140 2.04 12.79 -8.54
C TYR A 140 1.17 13.82 -7.82
N GLY A 141 0.98 13.64 -6.52
CA GLY A 141 0.30 14.58 -5.64
C GLY A 141 0.86 16.00 -5.74
N PHE A 142 2.17 16.18 -5.68
CA PHE A 142 2.80 17.50 -5.75
C PHE A 142 2.54 18.23 -7.08
N LEU A 143 2.13 17.54 -8.14
CA LEU A 143 1.69 18.20 -9.38
C LEU A 143 0.42 19.05 -9.18
N SER A 144 -0.39 18.77 -8.16
CA SER A 144 -1.55 19.59 -7.79
C SER A 144 -1.19 21.05 -7.49
N PHE A 145 0.04 21.31 -7.03
CA PHE A 145 0.51 22.67 -6.76
C PHE A 145 0.60 23.55 -8.00
N PHE A 146 0.73 22.99 -9.21
CA PHE A 146 0.62 23.77 -10.45
C PHE A 146 -0.79 24.32 -10.68
N ALA A 147 -1.81 23.53 -10.35
CA ALA A 147 -3.20 23.95 -10.44
C ALA A 147 -3.54 24.98 -9.36
N LEU A 148 -3.06 24.78 -8.13
CA LEU A 148 -3.19 25.78 -7.06
C LEU A 148 -2.52 27.10 -7.41
N ASP A 149 -1.31 27.05 -7.95
CA ASP A 149 -0.55 28.22 -8.40
C ASP A 149 -1.31 28.99 -9.49
N TRP A 150 -1.95 28.27 -10.42
CA TRP A 150 -2.83 28.89 -11.41
C TRP A 150 -4.06 29.58 -10.80
N LEU A 151 -4.77 28.91 -9.89
CA LEU A 151 -5.92 29.49 -9.19
C LEU A 151 -5.51 30.74 -8.39
N THR A 152 -4.42 30.66 -7.65
CA THR A 152 -3.87 31.72 -6.81
C THR A 152 -3.48 32.94 -7.64
N MET A 153 -2.83 32.73 -8.80
CA MET A 153 -2.53 33.81 -9.73
C MET A 153 -3.80 34.56 -10.17
N GLY A 154 -4.85 33.85 -10.57
CA GLY A 154 -6.11 34.47 -10.99
C GLY A 154 -6.77 35.30 -9.88
N ILE A 155 -6.83 34.73 -8.67
CA ILE A 155 -7.39 35.41 -7.49
C ILE A 155 -6.58 36.65 -7.13
N PHE A 156 -5.25 36.59 -7.17
CA PHE A 156 -4.41 37.74 -6.81
C PHE A 156 -4.39 38.83 -7.88
N VAL A 157 -4.56 38.48 -9.16
CA VAL A 157 -4.84 39.46 -10.23
C VAL A 157 -6.16 40.17 -9.94
N LEU A 158 -7.20 39.45 -9.53
CA LEU A 158 -8.47 40.05 -9.12
C LEU A 158 -8.31 40.98 -7.93
N PHE A 159 -7.63 40.56 -6.86
CA PHE A 159 -7.41 41.42 -5.69
C PHE A 159 -6.57 42.65 -6.05
N SER A 160 -5.51 42.48 -6.84
CA SER A 160 -4.63 43.57 -7.26
C SER A 160 -5.29 44.53 -8.25
N SER A 161 -6.41 44.13 -8.87
CA SER A 161 -7.16 44.98 -9.79
C SER A 161 -7.71 46.25 -9.14
N PHE A 162 -7.92 46.25 -7.81
CA PHE A 162 -8.38 47.40 -7.03
C PHE A 162 -7.31 48.47 -6.79
N LYS A 163 -6.02 48.16 -7.03
CA LYS A 163 -4.88 49.10 -6.96
C LYS A 163 -4.64 49.77 -5.60
N ILE A 164 -5.20 49.23 -4.53
CA ILE A 164 -5.01 49.74 -3.16
C ILE A 164 -4.22 48.70 -2.36
N SER A 165 -2.93 48.95 -2.11
CA SER A 165 -2.03 47.96 -1.49
C SER A 165 -2.59 47.36 -0.19
N ARG A 166 -3.22 48.18 0.67
CA ARG A 166 -3.84 47.71 1.92
C ARG A 166 -4.95 46.67 1.68
N ILE A 167 -5.79 46.87 0.68
CA ILE A 167 -6.86 45.92 0.33
C ILE A 167 -6.27 44.65 -0.26
N VAL A 168 -5.27 44.78 -1.13
CA VAL A 168 -4.57 43.63 -1.72
C VAL A 168 -3.96 42.75 -0.64
N PHE A 169 -3.18 43.33 0.28
CA PHE A 169 -2.57 42.57 1.37
C PHE A 169 -3.60 41.95 2.31
N CYS A 170 -4.70 42.65 2.60
CA CYS A 170 -5.78 42.12 3.44
C CYS A 170 -6.46 40.91 2.78
N LEU A 171 -6.93 41.04 1.54
CA LEU A 171 -7.63 39.96 0.83
C LEU A 171 -6.69 38.77 0.53
N ALA A 172 -5.46 39.05 0.10
CA ALA A 172 -4.46 38.01 -0.13
C ALA A 172 -4.09 37.30 1.17
N GLY A 173 -3.97 38.01 2.29
CA GLY A 173 -3.74 37.43 3.61
C GLY A 173 -4.87 36.52 4.07
N ILE A 174 -6.13 36.95 3.91
CA ILE A 174 -7.31 36.13 4.22
C ILE A 174 -7.32 34.86 3.37
N TYR A 175 -7.15 34.99 2.04
CA TYR A 175 -7.11 33.84 1.15
C TYR A 175 -5.97 32.88 1.49
N THR A 176 -4.76 33.42 1.73
CA THR A 176 -3.59 32.62 2.09
C THR A 176 -3.83 31.87 3.40
N GLY A 177 -4.39 32.53 4.42
CA GLY A 177 -4.73 31.92 5.69
C GLY A 177 -5.76 30.79 5.56
N LEU A 178 -6.83 31.01 4.77
CA LEU A 178 -7.85 29.99 4.50
C LEU A 178 -7.26 28.78 3.77
N MET A 179 -6.42 29.00 2.76
CA MET A 179 -5.78 27.92 2.01
C MET A 179 -4.71 27.20 2.84
N SER A 180 -3.94 27.91 3.67
CA SER A 180 -2.94 27.27 4.55
C SER A 180 -3.59 26.45 5.66
N LEU A 181 -4.74 26.87 6.18
CA LEU A 181 -5.51 26.12 7.19
C LEU A 181 -6.44 25.08 6.56
N SER A 182 -6.52 25.03 5.23
CA SER A 182 -7.42 24.14 4.51
C SER A 182 -7.29 22.66 4.85
N PRO A 183 -6.08 22.10 5.12
CA PRO A 183 -5.98 20.69 5.51
C PRO A 183 -6.73 20.45 6.84
N ILE A 184 -6.54 21.33 7.82
CA ILE A 184 -7.16 21.23 9.16
C ILE A 184 -8.68 21.41 9.07
N LEU A 185 -9.14 22.46 8.38
CA LEU A 185 -10.56 22.76 8.23
C LEU A 185 -11.30 21.66 7.46
N GLY A 186 -10.66 21.08 6.44
CA GLY A 186 -11.17 19.91 5.73
C GLY A 186 -11.35 18.70 6.64
N GLY A 187 -10.34 18.38 7.46
CA GLY A 187 -10.41 17.28 8.43
C GLY A 187 -11.56 17.37 9.41
N VAL A 188 -11.75 18.55 10.02
CA VAL A 188 -12.87 18.79 10.94
C VAL A 188 -14.20 18.55 10.24
N GLN A 189 -14.36 19.11 9.03
CA GLN A 189 -15.60 19.00 8.27
C GLN A 189 -15.88 17.57 7.77
N GLN A 190 -14.85 16.84 7.36
CA GLN A 190 -14.95 15.42 6.99
C GLN A 190 -15.32 14.55 8.21
N THR A 191 -14.76 14.84 9.38
CA THR A 191 -15.13 14.16 10.64
C THR A 191 -16.62 14.31 10.95
N PHE A 192 -17.17 15.52 10.84
CA PHE A 192 -18.61 15.75 11.05
C PHE A 192 -19.48 15.11 9.95
N SER A 193 -18.99 15.10 8.71
CA SER A 193 -19.72 14.54 7.56
C SER A 193 -19.77 13.01 7.58
N ARG A 194 -18.83 12.35 8.25
CA ARG A 194 -18.76 10.89 8.41
C ARG A 194 -20.00 10.30 9.07
N ASN A 195 -20.67 11.06 9.95
CA ASN A 195 -21.86 10.59 10.66
C ASN A 195 -23.02 10.18 9.73
N LYS A 196 -23.02 10.63 8.46
CA LYS A 196 -24.01 10.23 7.45
C LYS A 196 -23.77 8.83 6.86
N PHE A 197 -22.58 8.27 7.09
CA PHE A 197 -22.12 7.00 6.54
C PHE A 197 -21.68 6.03 7.65
N GLN A 198 -22.34 6.10 8.81
CA GLN A 198 -22.08 5.21 9.94
C GLN A 198 -22.16 3.74 9.51
N GLY A 199 -21.16 2.95 9.89
CA GLY A 199 -21.04 1.55 9.50
C GLY A 199 -20.14 1.31 8.29
N ILE A 200 -19.86 2.31 7.44
CA ILE A 200 -18.78 2.23 6.47
C ILE A 200 -17.47 2.38 7.25
N ASN A 201 -16.87 1.25 7.56
CA ASN A 201 -15.52 1.18 8.06
C ASN A 201 -14.70 0.51 6.97
N GLU A 202 -13.49 1.02 6.74
CA GLU A 202 -12.52 0.59 5.72
C GLU A 202 -12.35 -0.93 5.59
N SER A 203 -12.78 -1.69 6.60
CA SER A 203 -12.81 -3.13 6.70
C SER A 203 -11.42 -3.73 6.49
N ARG A 204 -10.99 -4.58 7.42
CA ARG A 204 -9.70 -5.29 7.31
C ARG A 204 -9.61 -6.12 6.01
N THR A 205 -10.71 -6.30 5.28
CA THR A 205 -10.84 -7.00 4.00
C THR A 205 -10.49 -6.16 2.76
N THR A 206 -10.29 -4.85 2.79
CA THR A 206 -9.95 -4.09 1.54
C THR A 206 -8.54 -4.38 1.01
N LEU A 207 -7.55 -4.65 1.86
CA LEU A 207 -6.18 -4.93 1.41
C LEU A 207 -6.07 -6.26 0.66
N SER A 208 -6.77 -7.30 1.13
CA SER A 208 -6.76 -8.60 0.49
C SER A 208 -7.46 -8.59 -0.87
N ALA A 209 -8.34 -7.62 -1.13
CA ALA A 209 -9.17 -7.62 -2.33
C ALA A 209 -8.35 -7.54 -3.62
N GLN A 210 -7.35 -6.66 -3.66
CA GLN A 210 -6.49 -6.55 -4.85
C GLN A 210 -5.69 -7.85 -5.09
N TYR A 211 -5.22 -8.48 -4.02
CA TYR A 211 -4.48 -9.73 -4.11
C TYR A 211 -5.37 -10.88 -4.56
N PHE A 212 -6.57 -10.99 -4.00
CA PHE A 212 -7.57 -11.99 -4.37
C PHE A 212 -8.08 -11.78 -5.79
N GLN A 213 -8.32 -10.54 -6.21
CA GLN A 213 -8.70 -10.23 -7.58
C GLN A 213 -7.67 -10.78 -8.56
N ILE A 214 -6.38 -10.50 -8.34
CA ILE A 214 -5.33 -10.96 -9.25
C ILE A 214 -5.16 -12.47 -9.20
N LEU A 215 -5.24 -13.09 -8.02
CA LEU A 215 -5.23 -14.56 -7.91
C LEU A 215 -6.39 -15.20 -8.68
N LEU A 216 -7.60 -14.66 -8.56
CA LEU A 216 -8.79 -15.14 -9.27
C LEU A 216 -8.69 -14.90 -10.79
N ASP A 217 -8.15 -13.77 -11.23
CA ASP A 217 -7.92 -13.48 -12.65
C ASP A 217 -6.96 -14.50 -13.27
N PHE A 218 -5.85 -14.82 -12.59
CA PHE A 218 -4.92 -15.86 -13.04
C PHE A 218 -5.54 -17.25 -12.99
N ALA A 219 -6.31 -17.56 -11.94
CA ALA A 219 -7.05 -18.81 -11.86
C ALA A 219 -8.03 -18.97 -13.03
N ASN A 220 -8.71 -17.90 -13.44
CA ASN A 220 -9.69 -17.92 -14.52
C ASN A 220 -9.06 -17.94 -15.93
N SER A 221 -7.78 -17.58 -16.07
CA SER A 221 -7.06 -17.59 -17.36
C SER A 221 -6.71 -19.00 -17.92
N GLN A 222 -7.04 -20.06 -17.17
CA GLN A 222 -7.02 -21.50 -17.52
C GLN A 222 -5.67 -22.17 -17.81
N LYS A 223 -4.54 -21.46 -17.99
CA LYS A 223 -3.29 -22.08 -18.50
C LYS A 223 -2.03 -21.88 -17.65
N GLY A 224 -2.11 -21.07 -16.60
CA GLY A 224 -0.97 -20.64 -15.79
C GLY A 224 -0.58 -21.54 -14.61
N ILE A 225 0.47 -21.14 -13.90
CA ILE A 225 0.95 -21.79 -12.67
C ILE A 225 -0.15 -21.73 -11.59
N LEU A 226 -0.70 -20.55 -11.32
CA LEU A 226 -1.71 -20.34 -10.29
C LEU A 226 -2.98 -21.12 -10.56
N ASN A 227 -3.45 -21.17 -11.80
CA ASN A 227 -4.60 -22.01 -12.17
C ASN A 227 -4.33 -23.47 -11.80
N LYS A 228 -3.16 -24.02 -12.16
CA LYS A 228 -2.81 -25.39 -11.79
C LYS A 228 -2.70 -25.57 -10.28
N LEU A 229 -2.06 -24.65 -9.56
CA LEU A 229 -1.94 -24.73 -8.11
C LEU A 229 -3.31 -24.71 -7.43
N LEU A 230 -4.12 -23.68 -7.67
CA LEU A 230 -5.43 -23.49 -7.04
C LEU A 230 -6.39 -24.65 -7.33
N ASN A 231 -6.44 -25.12 -8.57
CA ASN A 231 -7.26 -26.28 -8.94
C ASN A 231 -6.79 -27.59 -8.31
N ASN A 232 -5.55 -27.67 -7.81
CA ASN A 232 -5.01 -28.90 -7.21
C ASN A 232 -4.74 -28.77 -5.71
N MET A 233 -4.96 -27.63 -5.05
CA MET A 233 -4.77 -27.50 -3.59
C MET A 233 -5.59 -28.53 -2.80
N TYR A 234 -6.82 -28.84 -3.22
CA TYR A 234 -7.68 -29.85 -2.59
C TYR A 234 -7.08 -31.26 -2.56
N THR A 235 -6.18 -31.58 -3.49
CA THR A 235 -5.54 -32.91 -3.55
C THR A 235 -4.59 -33.12 -2.36
N LEU A 236 -4.12 -32.05 -1.72
CA LEU A 236 -3.33 -32.14 -0.49
C LEU A 236 -4.08 -32.83 0.66
N ASN A 237 -5.42 -32.84 0.63
CA ASN A 237 -6.23 -33.57 1.62
C ASN A 237 -5.95 -35.09 1.61
N ASP A 238 -5.62 -35.63 0.44
CA ASP A 238 -5.45 -37.07 0.23
C ASP A 238 -3.99 -37.47 -0.07
N ASP A 239 -3.27 -36.66 -0.83
CA ASP A 239 -1.90 -36.98 -1.28
C ASP A 239 -0.83 -36.73 -0.21
N TYR A 240 -1.11 -35.82 0.72
CA TYR A 240 -0.15 -35.33 1.71
C TYR A 240 -0.31 -36.01 3.08
N ARG A 241 -0.48 -37.34 3.04
CA ARG A 241 -0.71 -38.19 4.20
C ARG A 241 0.59 -38.78 4.74
N TYR A 242 0.64 -38.96 6.05
CA TYR A 242 1.76 -39.57 6.76
C TYR A 242 1.41 -40.98 7.23
N ASP A 243 2.36 -41.90 7.06
CA ASP A 243 2.44 -43.12 7.85
C ASP A 243 3.04 -42.79 9.22
N LEU A 244 2.38 -43.24 10.28
CA LEU A 244 2.75 -42.94 11.66
C LEU A 244 3.21 -44.23 12.33
N LYS A 245 4.50 -44.32 12.61
CA LYS A 245 5.08 -45.47 13.30
C LYS A 245 5.31 -45.15 14.77
N TRP A 246 4.74 -45.97 15.66
CA TRP A 246 4.99 -45.87 17.11
C TRP A 246 6.45 -46.17 17.45
N LYS A 247 7.03 -45.35 18.33
CA LYS A 247 8.36 -45.60 18.89
C LYS A 247 8.28 -46.58 20.06
N THR A 248 9.23 -47.50 20.12
CA THR A 248 9.26 -48.63 21.07
C THR A 248 9.23 -48.22 22.56
N ASN A 249 9.67 -47.01 22.90
CA ASN A 249 9.76 -46.49 24.27
C ASN A 249 8.87 -45.27 24.52
N SER A 250 7.82 -45.06 23.73
CA SER A 250 6.89 -43.93 23.90
C SER A 250 6.24 -43.95 25.29
N LYS A 251 6.38 -42.87 26.07
CA LYS A 251 5.75 -42.71 27.39
C LYS A 251 4.96 -41.41 27.43
N ASN A 252 3.67 -41.51 27.74
CA ASN A 252 2.75 -40.37 27.75
C ASN A 252 3.11 -39.28 28.79
N ASN A 253 3.85 -39.62 29.85
CA ASN A 253 4.18 -38.70 30.94
C ASN A 253 5.47 -37.88 30.72
N ASP A 254 6.27 -38.20 29.71
CA ASP A 254 7.62 -37.63 29.53
C ASP A 254 7.59 -36.17 29.02
N CYS A 255 6.56 -35.77 28.27
CA CYS A 255 6.41 -34.41 27.78
C CYS A 255 5.96 -33.42 28.87
N LEU A 256 4.92 -33.78 29.63
CA LEU A 256 4.36 -32.92 30.69
C LEU A 256 5.37 -32.65 31.80
N SER A 257 6.14 -33.67 32.21
CA SER A 257 7.23 -33.54 33.18
C SER A 257 8.37 -32.63 32.70
N SER A 258 8.52 -32.46 31.38
CA SER A 258 9.51 -31.59 30.74
C SER A 258 8.97 -30.20 30.39
N GLY A 259 7.74 -29.86 30.81
CA GLY A 259 7.13 -28.53 30.63
C GLY A 259 6.57 -28.26 29.22
N TYR A 260 6.29 -29.30 28.43
CA TYR A 260 5.73 -29.15 27.09
C TYR A 260 4.61 -30.16 26.78
N ILE A 261 3.77 -29.85 25.80
CA ILE A 261 2.70 -30.73 25.32
C ILE A 261 3.25 -31.62 24.20
N CYS A 262 3.19 -32.93 24.43
CA CYS A 262 3.22 -33.92 23.35
C CYS A 262 1.96 -33.70 22.50
N LEU A 263 2.06 -33.80 21.17
CA LEU A 263 0.87 -33.96 20.32
C LEU A 263 0.49 -35.44 20.38
N TYR A 264 -0.23 -35.86 21.45
CA TYR A 264 -0.54 -37.28 21.71
C TYR A 264 -2.03 -37.63 21.67
N ASN A 265 -2.26 -38.94 21.58
CA ASN A 265 -3.50 -39.70 21.56
C ASN A 265 -4.01 -39.96 22.99
N SER A 266 -5.28 -39.66 23.24
CA SER A 266 -6.11 -40.44 24.17
C SER A 266 -7.27 -41.00 23.31
N TYR A 267 -7.48 -42.31 23.14
CA TYR A 267 -8.02 -43.22 24.13
C TYR A 267 -8.00 -44.71 23.68
N TYR A 268 -7.93 -45.61 24.67
CA TYR A 268 -8.34 -47.01 24.57
C TYR A 268 -9.84 -47.10 24.17
N LYS A 269 -10.20 -48.01 23.23
CA LYS A 269 -11.53 -48.29 22.65
C LYS A 269 -11.92 -47.56 21.34
N GLY A 270 -11.12 -47.74 20.30
CA GLY A 270 -11.69 -48.10 18.99
C GLY A 270 -11.87 -47.01 17.93
N GLU A 271 -11.60 -45.72 18.18
CA GLU A 271 -11.48 -44.71 17.12
C GLU A 271 -10.41 -43.65 17.46
N GLU A 272 -9.56 -43.29 16.47
CA GLU A 272 -8.29 -42.56 16.61
C GLU A 272 -8.35 -41.09 16.12
N PHE A 273 -7.41 -40.27 16.61
CA PHE A 273 -7.54 -38.82 16.80
C PHE A 273 -7.04 -37.95 15.62
N THR A 274 -7.94 -37.16 15.01
CA THR A 274 -7.74 -36.27 13.84
C THR A 274 -7.26 -34.84 14.21
N GLU A 275 -7.08 -34.51 15.49
CA GLU A 275 -6.95 -33.12 15.99
C GLU A 275 -5.56 -32.47 15.79
N SER A 276 -4.47 -33.26 15.67
CA SER A 276 -3.11 -32.71 15.45
C SER A 276 -2.67 -32.72 13.99
N VAL A 277 -3.31 -33.54 13.15
CA VAL A 277 -3.01 -33.62 11.70
C VAL A 277 -3.50 -32.37 10.96
N SER A 278 -4.58 -31.74 11.44
CA SER A 278 -5.06 -30.44 10.95
C SER A 278 -4.04 -29.31 11.14
N ARG A 279 -3.11 -29.42 12.11
CA ARG A 279 -2.01 -28.46 12.30
C ARG A 279 -0.91 -28.62 11.24
N TYR A 280 -0.85 -29.74 10.51
CA TYR A 280 0.10 -29.98 9.42
C TYR A 280 -0.36 -29.36 8.10
N GLY A 281 -1.65 -29.10 7.91
CA GLY A 281 -2.13 -28.20 6.84
C GLY A 281 -1.47 -26.81 6.90
N LYS A 282 -1.04 -26.37 8.09
CA LYS A 282 -0.28 -25.12 8.25
C LYS A 282 1.18 -25.22 7.78
N ILE A 283 1.77 -26.41 7.69
CA ILE A 283 3.08 -26.60 7.04
C ILE A 283 2.93 -26.36 5.54
N ALA A 284 1.79 -26.78 4.96
CA ALA A 284 1.43 -26.46 3.59
C ALA A 284 1.15 -24.96 3.40
N SER A 285 0.41 -24.30 4.30
CA SER A 285 0.15 -22.86 4.20
C SER A 285 1.42 -22.00 4.33
N LEU A 286 2.48 -22.51 4.97
CA LEU A 286 3.80 -21.87 5.04
C LEU A 286 4.75 -22.27 3.90
N GLY A 287 4.30 -23.09 2.94
CA GLY A 287 5.12 -23.54 1.81
C GLY A 287 6.23 -24.53 2.20
N LEU A 288 6.21 -25.09 3.41
CA LEU A 288 7.28 -25.94 3.97
C LEU A 288 7.08 -27.44 3.67
N MET A 289 6.31 -27.77 2.63
CA MET A 289 5.98 -29.15 2.30
C MET A 289 7.25 -29.99 2.01
N LEU A 290 8.20 -29.47 1.24
CA LEU A 290 9.45 -30.19 0.94
C LEU A 290 10.21 -30.67 2.19
N ASP A 291 10.04 -29.95 3.30
CA ASP A 291 10.79 -30.14 4.56
C ASP A 291 9.91 -30.67 5.69
N SER A 292 8.67 -31.06 5.39
CA SER A 292 7.68 -31.41 6.40
C SER A 292 8.03 -32.65 7.22
N GLU A 293 8.54 -33.72 6.60
CA GLU A 293 8.95 -34.94 7.31
C GLU A 293 10.09 -34.64 8.29
N TYR A 294 11.08 -33.86 7.86
CA TYR A 294 12.18 -33.40 8.72
C TYR A 294 11.64 -32.56 9.88
N PHE A 295 10.77 -31.59 9.59
CA PHE A 295 10.17 -30.73 10.60
C PHE A 295 9.44 -31.53 11.69
N LEU A 296 8.65 -32.52 11.29
CA LEU A 296 7.86 -33.35 12.19
C LEU A 296 8.73 -34.29 13.02
N ASN A 297 9.67 -34.98 12.38
CA ASN A 297 10.59 -35.90 13.05
C ASN A 297 11.65 -35.20 13.90
N ASN A 298 11.80 -33.88 13.82
CA ASN A 298 12.73 -33.13 14.68
C ASN A 298 12.04 -32.19 15.66
N SER A 299 10.70 -32.12 15.63
CA SER A 299 9.91 -31.44 16.65
C SER A 299 9.78 -32.33 17.89
N LYS A 300 10.16 -31.82 19.07
CA LYS A 300 9.97 -32.54 20.34
C LYS A 300 8.50 -32.80 20.64
N SER A 301 7.62 -31.85 20.31
CA SER A 301 6.17 -32.01 20.47
C SER A 301 5.56 -33.05 19.53
N SER A 302 6.11 -33.27 18.32
CA SER A 302 5.55 -34.21 17.35
C SER A 302 6.22 -35.58 17.41
N ASN A 303 7.55 -35.62 17.42
CA ASN A 303 8.37 -36.83 17.34
C ASN A 303 8.50 -37.61 18.67
N SER A 304 7.81 -37.18 19.74
CA SER A 304 7.96 -37.83 21.04
C SER A 304 7.52 -39.30 21.00
N ASN A 305 6.36 -39.58 20.39
CA ASN A 305 5.75 -40.92 20.36
C ASN A 305 5.73 -41.56 18.97
N TYR A 306 5.79 -40.74 17.92
CA TYR A 306 5.65 -41.17 16.53
C TYR A 306 6.88 -40.81 15.72
N GLU A 307 7.19 -41.67 14.76
CA GLU A 307 8.01 -41.35 13.60
C GLU A 307 7.06 -41.16 12.41
N PHE A 308 7.25 -40.04 11.70
CA PHE A 308 6.44 -39.63 10.56
C PHE A 308 7.14 -40.03 9.28
N LYS A 309 6.42 -40.65 8.36
CA LYS A 309 6.92 -40.90 7.01
C LYS A 309 5.88 -40.48 6.00
N LEU A 310 6.23 -39.57 5.10
CA LEU A 310 5.29 -39.08 4.09
C LEU A 310 5.06 -40.17 3.02
N PHE A 311 3.81 -40.44 2.63
CA PHE A 311 3.52 -41.44 1.60
C PHE A 311 4.00 -40.98 0.23
N ASP A 312 4.74 -41.82 -0.50
CA ASP A 312 5.34 -41.53 -1.81
C ASP A 312 4.39 -40.94 -2.87
N SER A 313 3.07 -41.15 -2.74
CA SER A 313 2.03 -40.51 -3.58
C SER A 313 2.13 -38.98 -3.59
N TYR A 314 2.63 -38.36 -2.51
CA TYR A 314 2.82 -36.91 -2.43
C TYR A 314 3.71 -36.36 -3.55
N LYS A 315 4.66 -37.15 -4.07
CA LYS A 315 5.56 -36.75 -5.16
C LYS A 315 4.82 -36.52 -6.48
N GLN A 316 3.63 -37.09 -6.63
CA GLN A 316 2.79 -36.90 -7.80
C GLN A 316 1.96 -35.62 -7.75
N ASN A 317 1.82 -35.03 -6.56
CA ASN A 317 1.03 -33.84 -6.32
C ASN A 317 1.58 -32.62 -7.10
N ILE A 318 0.69 -31.84 -7.72
CA ILE A 318 1.04 -30.65 -8.50
C ILE A 318 1.76 -29.60 -7.65
N VAL A 319 1.35 -29.43 -6.39
CA VAL A 319 1.97 -28.48 -5.45
C VAL A 319 3.40 -28.90 -5.13
N TYR A 320 3.63 -30.20 -4.89
CA TYR A 320 4.98 -30.73 -4.68
C TYR A 320 5.86 -30.55 -5.93
N LYS A 321 5.33 -30.89 -7.12
CA LYS A 321 6.05 -30.73 -8.39
C LYS A 321 6.46 -29.28 -8.63
N PHE A 322 5.58 -28.33 -8.33
CA PHE A 322 5.90 -26.91 -8.39
C PHE A 322 7.08 -26.57 -7.47
N LEU A 323 6.95 -26.84 -6.17
CA LEU A 323 8.00 -26.57 -5.17
C LEU A 323 9.34 -27.18 -5.54
N LYS A 324 9.34 -28.41 -6.08
CA LYS A 324 10.58 -29.09 -6.49
C LYS A 324 11.16 -28.49 -7.77
N SER A 325 10.33 -28.16 -8.75
CA SER A 325 10.76 -27.61 -10.05
C SER A 325 11.29 -26.17 -9.96
N SER A 326 10.83 -25.40 -8.95
CA SER A 326 11.25 -24.03 -8.68
C SER A 326 12.33 -23.92 -7.60
N LEU A 327 12.88 -25.05 -7.12
CA LEU A 327 13.83 -25.08 -6.03
C LEU A 327 15.17 -24.45 -6.44
N LYS A 328 15.54 -23.33 -5.81
CA LYS A 328 16.91 -22.80 -5.87
C LYS A 328 17.75 -23.46 -4.79
N GLU A 329 18.70 -24.31 -5.18
CA GLU A 329 19.65 -24.90 -4.23
C GLU A 329 20.56 -23.81 -3.65
N SER A 330 20.64 -23.74 -2.32
CA SER A 330 21.55 -22.85 -1.60
C SER A 330 22.45 -23.67 -0.68
N LYS A 331 23.77 -23.51 -0.85
CA LYS A 331 24.81 -24.12 0.01
C LYS A 331 25.29 -23.16 1.10
N ALA A 332 24.81 -21.92 1.14
CA ALA A 332 25.32 -20.88 2.03
C ALA A 332 24.59 -20.88 3.38
N ASP A 333 25.34 -20.86 4.48
CA ASP A 333 24.81 -20.59 5.81
C ASP A 333 24.55 -19.09 5.98
N ASN A 334 23.36 -18.68 5.60
CA ASN A 334 22.92 -17.28 5.56
C ASN A 334 21.77 -16.98 6.51
N LEU A 335 21.47 -17.86 7.48
CA LEU A 335 20.30 -17.73 8.36
C LEU A 335 20.16 -16.33 8.95
N THR A 336 21.26 -15.75 9.43
CA THR A 336 21.29 -14.44 10.10
C THR A 336 20.83 -13.27 9.22
N SER A 337 20.78 -13.49 7.90
CA SER A 337 20.33 -12.51 6.90
C SER A 337 18.90 -12.77 6.39
N THR A 338 18.21 -13.79 6.91
CA THR A 338 16.85 -14.17 6.49
C THR A 338 15.76 -13.53 7.36
N TYR A 339 14.54 -13.45 6.81
CA TYR A 339 13.37 -12.94 7.53
C TYR A 339 13.06 -13.73 8.81
N PHE A 340 13.23 -15.06 8.76
CA PHE A 340 12.90 -15.98 9.86
C PHE A 340 13.86 -15.87 11.05
N TYR A 341 15.04 -15.28 10.86
CA TYR A 341 15.94 -14.93 11.96
C TYR A 341 15.68 -13.52 12.50
N LYS A 342 15.75 -12.52 11.61
CA LYS A 342 15.51 -11.12 11.96
C LYS A 342 15.08 -10.32 10.74
N ARG A 343 13.99 -9.58 10.91
CA ARG A 343 13.51 -8.62 9.91
C ARG A 343 14.57 -7.55 9.61
N SER A 344 14.86 -7.36 8.33
CA SER A 344 15.73 -6.30 7.80
C SER A 344 15.50 -6.11 6.31
N GLN A 345 15.87 -4.94 5.77
CA GLN A 345 15.85 -4.71 4.32
C GLN A 345 16.75 -5.70 3.56
N LYS A 346 17.79 -6.24 4.23
CA LYS A 346 18.66 -7.27 3.66
C LYS A 346 17.89 -8.57 3.36
N ASN A 347 16.76 -8.88 4.03
CA ASN A 347 15.94 -10.05 3.69
C ASN A 347 15.30 -9.95 2.29
N ILE A 348 15.28 -8.74 1.70
CA ILE A 348 14.79 -8.51 0.34
C ILE A 348 15.95 -8.34 -0.64
N THR A 349 16.89 -7.45 -0.31
CA THR A 349 17.94 -6.99 -1.24
C THR A 349 19.28 -7.70 -1.07
N GLY A 350 19.44 -8.51 -0.02
CA GLY A 350 20.67 -9.25 0.26
C GLY A 350 20.95 -10.37 -0.72
N SER A 351 22.19 -10.85 -0.72
CA SER A 351 22.62 -11.97 -1.56
C SER A 351 21.82 -13.24 -1.23
N ASN A 352 21.33 -13.92 -2.28
CA ASN A 352 20.44 -15.08 -2.23
C ASN A 352 19.07 -14.84 -1.59
N GLN A 353 18.72 -13.60 -1.28
CA GLN A 353 17.44 -13.26 -0.68
C GLN A 353 16.33 -13.07 -1.73
N TYR A 354 15.17 -12.56 -1.33
CA TYR A 354 13.94 -12.56 -2.13
C TYR A 354 14.14 -12.06 -3.57
N ASN A 355 14.82 -10.93 -3.79
CA ASN A 355 15.03 -10.38 -5.12
C ASN A 355 15.89 -11.28 -6.02
N ASP A 356 16.89 -11.96 -5.46
CA ASP A 356 17.72 -12.90 -6.21
C ASP A 356 16.95 -14.17 -6.56
N TYR A 357 16.00 -14.59 -5.72
CA TYR A 357 15.09 -15.67 -6.06
C TYR A 357 14.10 -15.25 -7.17
N CYS A 358 13.53 -14.04 -7.10
CA CYS A 358 12.65 -13.49 -8.13
C CYS A 358 13.33 -13.46 -9.51
N LYS A 359 14.62 -13.13 -9.56
CA LYS A 359 15.43 -13.19 -10.80
C LYS A 359 15.73 -14.62 -11.26
N TYR A 360 15.88 -15.54 -10.32
CA TYR A 360 16.14 -16.95 -10.60
C TYR A 360 14.92 -17.65 -11.21
N ILE A 361 13.74 -17.49 -10.61
CA ILE A 361 12.53 -18.21 -11.01
C ILE A 361 12.02 -17.83 -12.43
N ILE A 362 12.42 -16.65 -12.94
CA ILE A 362 12.11 -16.19 -14.30
C ILE A 362 13.14 -16.62 -15.36
N GLN A 363 14.18 -17.37 -15.00
CA GLN A 363 15.17 -17.84 -15.96
C GLN A 363 14.55 -18.90 -16.89
N ASP A 364 14.92 -18.85 -18.17
CA ASP A 364 14.35 -19.74 -19.21
C ASP A 364 14.41 -21.23 -18.87
N ASN A 365 15.53 -21.70 -18.31
CA ASN A 365 15.70 -23.09 -17.90
C ASN A 365 14.77 -23.47 -16.73
N VAL A 366 14.60 -22.59 -15.74
CA VAL A 366 13.71 -22.81 -14.60
C VAL A 366 12.25 -22.79 -15.05
N VAL A 367 11.87 -21.82 -15.89
CA VAL A 367 10.51 -21.72 -16.44
C VAL A 367 10.17 -22.94 -17.29
N ASN A 368 11.07 -23.38 -18.17
CA ASN A 368 10.87 -24.60 -18.95
C ASN A 368 10.72 -25.84 -18.06
N ASN A 369 11.47 -25.92 -16.96
CA ASN A 369 11.33 -26.99 -15.97
C ASN A 369 9.99 -26.94 -15.23
N ILE A 370 9.48 -25.76 -14.90
CA ILE A 370 8.16 -25.59 -14.29
C ILE A 370 7.06 -26.02 -15.30
N ILE A 371 7.16 -25.57 -16.55
CA ILE A 371 6.20 -25.92 -17.61
C ILE A 371 6.12 -27.43 -17.81
N SER A 372 7.27 -28.09 -17.92
CA SER A 372 7.32 -29.55 -18.10
C SER A 372 6.87 -30.31 -16.86
N SER A 373 7.27 -29.87 -15.66
CA SER A 373 6.93 -30.54 -14.40
C SER A 373 5.43 -30.46 -14.07
N LEU A 374 4.80 -29.34 -14.41
CA LEU A 374 3.37 -29.10 -14.16
C LEU A 374 2.47 -29.43 -15.34
N ASN A 375 3.04 -29.83 -16.49
CA ASN A 375 2.34 -30.00 -17.76
C ASN A 375 1.46 -28.77 -18.09
N LEU A 376 2.08 -27.59 -18.14
CA LEU A 376 1.38 -26.33 -18.46
C LEU A 376 1.12 -26.23 -19.98
N GLU A 377 -0.07 -25.73 -20.33
CA GLU A 377 -0.43 -25.41 -21.72
C GLU A 377 -0.02 -23.98 -22.12
N ALA A 378 0.47 -23.18 -21.17
CA ALA A 378 0.92 -21.82 -21.42
C ALA A 378 2.29 -21.78 -22.12
N THR A 379 2.50 -20.73 -22.92
CA THR A 379 3.82 -20.46 -23.50
C THR A 379 4.80 -19.99 -22.43
N LYS A 380 6.11 -20.12 -22.71
CA LYS A 380 7.18 -19.62 -21.81
C LYS A 380 6.96 -18.16 -21.42
N ASP A 381 6.63 -17.31 -22.38
CA ASP A 381 6.44 -15.87 -22.14
C ASP A 381 5.22 -15.57 -21.27
N GLN A 382 4.14 -16.35 -21.41
CA GLN A 382 2.97 -16.24 -20.55
C GLN A 382 3.31 -16.59 -19.10
N VAL A 383 4.07 -17.67 -18.89
CA VAL A 383 4.51 -18.10 -17.56
C VAL A 383 5.49 -17.09 -16.94
N ILE A 384 6.44 -16.56 -17.73
CA ILE A 384 7.34 -15.48 -17.26
C ILE A 384 6.54 -14.26 -16.82
N ASN A 385 5.52 -13.87 -17.61
CA ASN A 385 4.70 -12.71 -17.27
C ASN A 385 3.91 -12.95 -15.98
N GLU A 386 3.30 -14.13 -15.81
CA GLU A 386 2.62 -14.52 -14.57
C GLU A 386 3.56 -14.48 -13.36
N ILE A 387 4.77 -15.07 -13.48
CA ILE A 387 5.76 -15.05 -12.40
C ILE A 387 6.19 -13.61 -12.06
N LYS A 388 6.38 -12.74 -13.06
CA LYS A 388 6.71 -11.32 -12.80
C LYS A 388 5.60 -10.63 -12.02
N THR A 389 4.35 -10.81 -12.43
CA THR A 389 3.20 -10.25 -11.72
C THR A 389 3.08 -10.81 -10.29
N LEU A 390 3.34 -12.12 -10.11
CA LEU A 390 3.41 -12.75 -8.78
C LEU A 390 4.53 -12.16 -7.92
N ASN A 391 5.74 -11.97 -8.47
CA ASN A 391 6.86 -11.38 -7.74
C ASN A 391 6.49 -9.97 -7.23
N ASP A 392 5.89 -9.14 -8.09
CA ASP A 392 5.48 -7.79 -7.70
C ASP A 392 4.43 -7.84 -6.58
N ILE A 393 3.41 -8.68 -6.73
CA ILE A 393 2.32 -8.81 -5.76
C ILE A 393 2.80 -9.37 -4.42
N LEU A 394 3.64 -10.41 -4.43
CA LEU A 394 4.15 -11.02 -3.21
C LEU A 394 5.07 -10.07 -2.44
N TYR A 395 5.86 -9.26 -3.14
CA TYR A 395 6.63 -8.20 -2.50
C TYR A 395 5.71 -7.19 -1.80
N TYR A 396 4.61 -6.79 -2.43
CA TYR A 396 3.63 -5.90 -1.82
C TYR A 396 2.88 -6.53 -0.66
N TYR A 397 2.51 -7.81 -0.80
CA TYR A 397 1.86 -8.60 0.24
C TYR A 397 2.77 -8.71 1.48
N TYR A 398 4.06 -8.94 1.28
CA TYR A 398 5.08 -8.90 2.33
C TYR A 398 5.11 -7.55 3.05
N GLN A 399 5.17 -6.44 2.32
CA GLN A 399 5.18 -5.10 2.92
C GLN A 399 3.91 -4.82 3.74
N ASP A 400 2.74 -5.22 3.24
CA ASP A 400 1.46 -4.83 3.86
C ASP A 400 1.07 -5.71 5.05
N PHE A 401 1.41 -6.99 5.00
CA PHE A 401 0.95 -7.96 6.00
C PHE A 401 2.06 -8.52 6.87
N TRP A 402 3.26 -8.70 6.34
CA TRP A 402 4.38 -9.32 7.08
C TRP A 402 5.32 -8.27 7.71
N VAL A 403 5.26 -7.02 7.24
CA VAL A 403 6.05 -5.88 7.71
C VAL A 403 5.21 -4.93 8.59
N VAL A 404 4.03 -4.48 8.13
CA VAL A 404 3.22 -3.48 8.86
C VAL A 404 2.45 -4.09 10.03
N ASN A 405 1.94 -5.31 9.87
CA ASN A 405 1.24 -6.01 10.94
C ASN A 405 2.21 -6.86 11.76
N ASP A 406 3.11 -6.23 12.54
CA ASP A 406 3.82 -6.91 13.65
C ASP A 406 2.81 -7.66 14.56
N ASN A 407 1.61 -7.09 14.57
CA ASN A 407 0.37 -7.49 15.21
C ASN A 407 -0.48 -8.54 14.45
N ARG A 408 -0.09 -9.07 13.29
CA ARG A 408 -0.67 -10.35 12.79
C ARG A 408 0.00 -11.55 13.45
N PHE A 409 1.28 -11.41 13.79
CA PHE A 409 2.00 -12.33 14.67
C PHE A 409 1.77 -12.01 16.16
N LEU A 410 1.27 -10.82 16.52
CA LEU A 410 1.10 -10.39 17.92
C LEU A 410 -0.33 -9.97 18.36
N ASP A 411 -1.31 -9.72 17.50
CA ASP A 411 -2.53 -8.95 17.85
C ASP A 411 -3.77 -9.18 16.95
N MET A 412 -3.83 -10.26 16.17
CA MET A 412 -5.13 -10.79 15.77
C MET A 412 -5.55 -11.77 16.85
N ASP A 413 -6.76 -11.60 17.37
CA ASP A 413 -7.48 -12.47 18.32
C ASP A 413 -7.53 -13.96 17.95
N ASN A 414 -6.88 -14.36 16.86
CA ASN A 414 -6.56 -15.74 16.56
C ASN A 414 -5.24 -16.13 17.27
N LYS A 415 -5.35 -16.49 18.56
CA LYS A 415 -4.30 -17.16 19.36
C LYS A 415 -3.58 -18.31 18.63
N ASN A 416 -4.15 -18.84 17.53
CA ASN A 416 -3.66 -20.00 16.80
C ASN A 416 -2.51 -19.77 15.80
N TRP A 417 -2.26 -18.54 15.32
CA TRP A 417 -1.07 -18.24 14.49
C TRP A 417 0.16 -17.95 15.36
N GLN A 418 -0.08 -17.29 16.49
CA GLN A 418 0.91 -17.06 17.54
C GLN A 418 1.51 -18.37 18.06
N LEU A 419 0.72 -19.43 18.18
CA LEU A 419 1.17 -20.71 18.75
C LEU A 419 2.23 -21.46 17.93
N ILE A 420 2.50 -21.10 16.68
CA ILE A 420 3.60 -21.72 15.91
C ILE A 420 4.84 -20.84 15.98
N PHE A 421 4.73 -19.52 15.76
CA PHE A 421 5.89 -18.61 15.77
C PHE A 421 6.30 -18.07 17.16
N ARG A 422 5.38 -17.78 18.09
CA ARG A 422 5.75 -17.44 19.49
C ARG A 422 6.37 -18.63 20.22
N ASN A 423 5.97 -19.86 19.89
CA ASN A 423 6.57 -21.06 20.46
C ASN A 423 7.98 -21.38 19.92
N PHE A 424 8.42 -20.69 18.86
CA PHE A 424 9.83 -20.75 18.47
C PHE A 424 10.74 -19.91 19.36
N ASN A 425 10.25 -18.89 20.09
CA ASN A 425 11.17 -18.11 20.94
C ASN A 425 10.65 -17.17 22.06
N ASN A 426 9.37 -17.17 22.50
CA ASN A 426 8.97 -16.25 23.58
C ASN A 426 7.97 -16.78 24.63
N ASN A 427 8.33 -16.55 25.90
CA ASN A 427 7.58 -16.81 27.13
C ASN A 427 6.33 -15.90 27.26
N SER A 428 5.27 -16.09 26.48
CA SER A 428 4.02 -15.34 26.68
C SER A 428 2.92 -16.19 27.33
N THR A 429 2.84 -16.11 28.66
CA THR A 429 1.69 -15.94 29.58
C THR A 429 0.27 -16.46 29.28
N ILE A 430 0.04 -17.32 28.28
CA ILE A 430 -1.20 -18.11 28.23
C ILE A 430 -0.86 -19.47 28.84
N ASP A 431 -1.06 -19.55 30.16
CA ASP A 431 -0.76 -20.69 31.02
C ASP A 431 0.74 -21.10 31.03
N ASN A 432 1.47 -20.67 32.06
CA ASN A 432 2.91 -20.91 32.23
C ASN A 432 3.32 -22.40 32.30
N SER A 433 2.37 -23.33 32.20
CA SER A 433 2.57 -24.74 32.46
C SER A 433 2.88 -25.57 31.20
N THR A 434 2.60 -25.09 29.98
CA THR A 434 2.69 -25.96 28.79
C THR A 434 3.08 -25.26 27.49
N LYS A 435 4.28 -25.58 26.96
CA LYS A 435 4.82 -25.08 25.68
C LYS A 435 4.66 -26.11 24.56
N MET A 436 4.58 -25.69 23.28
CA MET A 436 4.87 -26.60 22.16
C MET A 436 6.32 -26.39 21.73
N LEU A 437 7.10 -27.47 21.66
CA LEU A 437 8.51 -27.42 21.30
C LEU A 437 8.70 -28.00 19.89
N PHE A 438 8.75 -27.11 18.92
CA PHE A 438 9.06 -27.43 17.52
C PHE A 438 10.58 -27.44 17.28
N VAL A 439 10.99 -27.91 16.10
CA VAL A 439 12.41 -27.94 15.67
C VAL A 439 12.98 -26.51 15.65
N SER A 440 14.16 -26.26 16.21
CA SER A 440 14.68 -24.88 16.22
C SER A 440 14.78 -24.32 14.79
N GLU A 441 14.54 -23.01 14.63
CA GLU A 441 14.62 -22.37 13.31
C GLU A 441 16.01 -22.54 12.67
N ARG A 442 17.06 -22.62 13.50
CA ARG A 442 18.42 -22.90 13.05
C ARG A 442 18.57 -24.32 12.51
N ASP A 443 18.11 -25.32 13.25
CA ASP A 443 18.19 -26.72 12.83
C ASP A 443 17.34 -26.97 11.58
N LEU A 444 16.16 -26.36 11.52
CA LEU A 444 15.31 -26.37 10.33
C LEU A 444 16.05 -25.75 9.14
N TYR A 445 16.66 -24.58 9.29
CA TYR A 445 17.39 -23.92 8.21
C TYR A 445 18.60 -24.74 7.72
N ASP A 446 19.35 -25.35 8.64
CA ASP A 446 20.55 -26.11 8.29
C ASP A 446 20.20 -27.35 7.45
N ASN A 447 19.03 -27.94 7.68
CA ASN A 447 18.60 -29.20 7.05
C ASN A 447 17.48 -29.07 6.00
N ALA A 448 16.80 -27.93 5.92
CA ALA A 448 15.74 -27.69 4.94
C ALA A 448 16.28 -27.57 3.51
N LEU A 449 15.50 -28.03 2.54
CA LEU A 449 15.69 -27.79 1.12
C LEU A 449 15.34 -26.33 0.78
N LEU A 450 14.29 -25.78 1.38
CA LEU A 450 13.88 -24.39 1.19
C LEU A 450 14.68 -23.45 2.11
N LYS A 451 15.56 -22.65 1.50
CA LYS A 451 16.41 -21.66 2.21
C LYS A 451 16.26 -20.26 1.65
N ASP A 452 16.76 -19.28 2.39
CA ASP A 452 16.91 -17.88 1.95
C ASP A 452 15.63 -17.26 1.34
N GLY A 453 15.79 -16.53 0.23
CA GLY A 453 14.71 -15.89 -0.51
C GLY A 453 13.70 -16.86 -1.12
N ASN A 454 14.11 -18.10 -1.40
CA ASN A 454 13.21 -19.15 -1.91
C ASN A 454 12.16 -19.50 -0.83
N ARG A 455 12.59 -19.71 0.42
CA ARG A 455 11.68 -19.99 1.53
C ARG A 455 10.72 -18.84 1.79
N LEU A 456 11.21 -17.59 1.78
CA LEU A 456 10.35 -16.43 1.96
C LEU A 456 9.32 -16.30 0.82
N TYR A 457 9.73 -16.53 -0.43
CA TYR A 457 8.83 -16.52 -1.57
C TYR A 457 7.71 -17.55 -1.45
N MET A 458 8.05 -18.80 -1.12
CA MET A 458 7.06 -19.87 -0.95
C MET A 458 6.12 -19.58 0.22
N ALA A 459 6.65 -19.12 1.35
CA ALA A 459 5.81 -18.77 2.50
C ALA A 459 4.79 -17.68 2.15
N LEU A 460 5.20 -16.63 1.41
CA LEU A 460 4.29 -15.56 0.97
C LEU A 460 3.24 -16.07 -0.03
N LEU A 461 3.65 -16.88 -1.01
CA LEU A 461 2.76 -17.40 -2.04
C LEU A 461 1.68 -18.31 -1.45
N PHE A 462 2.10 -19.26 -0.61
CA PHE A 462 1.17 -20.20 -0.01
C PHE A 462 0.30 -19.56 1.07
N ASP A 463 0.79 -18.59 1.85
CA ASP A 463 -0.06 -17.81 2.76
C ASP A 463 -1.12 -17.03 1.98
N MET A 464 -0.77 -16.42 0.85
CA MET A 464 -1.73 -15.68 0.02
C MET A 464 -2.79 -16.61 -0.62
N ILE A 465 -2.39 -17.79 -1.09
CA ILE A 465 -3.30 -18.84 -1.59
C ILE A 465 -4.21 -19.35 -0.48
N ASP A 466 -3.64 -19.66 0.70
CA ASP A 466 -4.38 -20.17 1.85
C ASP A 466 -5.46 -19.17 2.29
N ASN A 467 -5.14 -17.88 2.36
CA ASN A 467 -6.10 -16.84 2.69
C ASN A 467 -7.25 -16.70 1.67
N LEU A 468 -7.02 -17.01 0.39
CA LEU A 468 -8.09 -17.04 -0.62
C LEU A 468 -8.98 -18.28 -0.48
N MET A 469 -8.34 -19.46 -0.30
CA MET A 469 -9.04 -20.74 -0.24
C MET A 469 -9.81 -20.91 1.07
N TYR A 470 -9.26 -20.39 2.18
CA TYR A 470 -9.80 -20.46 3.54
C TYR A 470 -10.40 -19.11 3.95
N TYR A 471 -11.46 -18.70 3.27
CA TYR A 471 -12.19 -17.50 3.68
C TYR A 471 -13.31 -17.85 4.68
N PRO A 472 -13.26 -17.37 5.95
CA PRO A 472 -14.14 -17.88 6.99
C PRO A 472 -15.63 -17.64 6.77
N ASP A 473 -16.43 -18.63 7.16
CA ASP A 473 -17.89 -18.65 6.98
C ASP A 473 -18.63 -17.57 7.78
N PHE A 474 -18.10 -17.11 8.92
CA PHE A 474 -18.67 -15.97 9.65
C PHE A 474 -18.57 -14.64 8.89
N ILE A 475 -17.61 -14.53 7.95
CA ILE A 475 -17.48 -13.37 7.06
C ILE A 475 -18.46 -13.49 5.90
N ILE A 476 -18.67 -14.72 5.39
CA ILE A 476 -19.54 -15.03 4.25
C ILE A 476 -21.03 -14.97 4.62
N ASN A 477 -21.43 -15.49 5.78
CA ASN A 477 -22.82 -15.54 6.24
C ASN A 477 -23.20 -14.38 7.17
N GLY A 478 -22.23 -13.59 7.63
CA GLY A 478 -22.46 -12.42 8.49
C GLY A 478 -23.11 -11.21 7.78
N GLY A 479 -23.27 -11.23 6.46
CA GLY A 479 -23.92 -10.18 5.64
C GLY A 479 -23.20 -8.82 5.58
N ILE A 480 -22.43 -8.48 6.61
CA ILE A 480 -21.80 -7.18 6.83
C ILE A 480 -20.56 -6.99 5.94
N PHE A 481 -19.93 -8.06 5.46
CA PHE A 481 -18.59 -7.98 4.85
C PHE A 481 -18.53 -8.04 3.31
N PHE A 482 -19.47 -8.72 2.64
CA PHE A 482 -19.35 -8.97 1.18
C PHE A 482 -19.92 -7.85 0.30
N GLY A 483 -20.72 -6.95 0.87
CA GLY A 483 -21.37 -5.91 0.07
C GLY A 483 -21.90 -4.71 0.82
N TYR A 484 -21.85 -4.63 2.16
CA TYR A 484 -22.48 -3.52 2.90
C TYR A 484 -21.96 -2.13 2.47
N ASP A 485 -20.64 -1.95 2.37
CA ASP A 485 -20.05 -0.68 1.93
C ASP A 485 -20.43 -0.35 0.47
N TYR A 486 -20.40 -1.38 -0.38
CA TYR A 486 -20.78 -1.27 -1.78
C TYR A 486 -22.26 -0.93 -1.95
N GLU A 487 -23.15 -1.59 -1.23
CA GLU A 487 -24.59 -1.34 -1.23
C GLU A 487 -24.91 0.05 -0.66
N THR A 488 -24.22 0.46 0.40
CA THR A 488 -24.40 1.79 1.00
C THR A 488 -24.00 2.89 0.02
N TYR A 489 -22.90 2.69 -0.71
CA TYR A 489 -22.51 3.56 -1.81
C TYR A 489 -23.51 3.56 -2.95
N GLN A 490 -23.95 2.39 -3.42
CA GLN A 490 -24.91 2.26 -4.51
C GLN A 490 -26.26 2.91 -4.19
N LYS A 491 -26.69 2.86 -2.92
CA LYS A 491 -27.93 3.51 -2.46
C LYS A 491 -27.85 5.03 -2.50
N ASN A 492 -26.68 5.63 -2.25
CA ASN A 492 -26.51 7.09 -2.16
C ASN A 492 -25.19 7.61 -2.79
N PRO A 493 -24.94 7.37 -4.09
CA PRO A 493 -23.66 7.72 -4.71
C PRO A 493 -23.41 9.23 -4.75
N GLY A 494 -24.47 10.03 -4.88
CA GLY A 494 -24.40 11.49 -4.85
C GLY A 494 -23.94 12.03 -3.49
N SER A 495 -24.54 11.55 -2.40
CA SER A 495 -24.14 11.95 -1.05
C SER A 495 -22.70 11.50 -0.73
N TYR A 496 -22.31 10.32 -1.21
CA TYR A 496 -20.94 9.82 -1.03
C TYR A 496 -19.92 10.68 -1.78
N ARG A 497 -20.22 11.12 -3.01
CA ARG A 497 -19.40 12.10 -3.73
C ARG A 497 -19.34 13.45 -3.02
N GLN A 498 -20.48 13.92 -2.48
CA GLN A 498 -20.54 15.17 -1.73
C GLN A 498 -19.66 15.14 -0.48
N TYR A 499 -19.42 13.99 0.16
CA TYR A 499 -18.51 13.90 1.31
C TYR A 499 -17.13 14.50 1.00
N PHE A 500 -16.53 14.15 -0.13
CA PHE A 500 -15.21 14.66 -0.51
C PHE A 500 -15.28 16.01 -1.25
N LEU A 501 -16.42 16.33 -1.90
CA LEU A 501 -16.59 17.55 -2.70
C LEU A 501 -17.22 18.73 -1.95
N SER A 502 -17.62 18.55 -0.69
CA SER A 502 -18.42 19.53 0.05
C SER A 502 -17.62 20.74 0.55
N ASN A 503 -16.29 20.64 0.61
CA ASN A 503 -15.43 21.73 1.03
C ASN A 503 -14.36 22.04 -0.02
N PRO A 504 -14.51 23.14 -0.78
CA PRO A 504 -13.53 23.54 -1.78
C PRO A 504 -12.13 23.82 -1.23
N LEU A 505 -12.00 24.16 0.06
CA LEU A 505 -10.69 24.35 0.69
C LEU A 505 -9.94 23.01 0.78
N TYR A 506 -10.65 21.91 1.01
CA TYR A 506 -10.07 20.57 1.13
C TYR A 506 -9.56 20.00 -0.21
N PHE A 507 -9.98 20.56 -1.35
CA PHE A 507 -9.69 19.99 -2.67
C PHE A 507 -8.19 19.92 -2.97
N GLN A 508 -7.39 20.84 -2.45
CA GLN A 508 -5.94 20.78 -2.63
C GLN A 508 -5.33 19.56 -1.95
N THR A 509 -5.75 19.29 -0.72
CA THR A 509 -5.31 18.12 0.04
C THR A 509 -5.80 16.82 -0.61
N PHE A 510 -7.05 16.82 -1.09
CA PHE A 510 -7.61 15.72 -1.86
C PHE A 510 -6.79 15.42 -3.13
N MET A 511 -6.52 16.43 -3.96
CA MET A 511 -5.70 16.26 -5.17
C MET A 511 -4.32 15.71 -4.82
N LEU A 512 -3.65 16.25 -3.79
CA LEU A 512 -2.33 15.75 -3.38
C LEU A 512 -2.30 14.23 -3.12
N MET A 513 -3.37 13.67 -2.54
CA MET A 513 -3.41 12.24 -2.23
C MET A 513 -3.85 11.39 -3.43
N TYR A 514 -4.72 11.92 -4.30
CA TYR A 514 -5.45 11.09 -5.27
C TYR A 514 -5.31 11.52 -6.73
N THR A 515 -4.32 12.35 -7.06
CA THR A 515 -4.05 12.80 -8.45
C THR A 515 -3.86 11.64 -9.43
N ASN A 516 -3.21 10.55 -9.04
CA ASN A 516 -2.94 9.45 -9.94
C ASN A 516 -4.20 8.59 -10.12
N LYS A 517 -4.88 8.73 -11.27
CA LYS A 517 -6.09 7.94 -11.61
C LYS A 517 -5.87 6.43 -11.65
N ASN A 518 -4.65 6.03 -11.99
CA ASN A 518 -4.26 4.62 -12.07
C ASN A 518 -3.81 4.09 -10.71
N GLN A 519 -4.04 4.85 -9.62
CA GLN A 519 -3.81 4.35 -8.26
C GLN A 519 -4.56 3.04 -8.06
N SER A 520 -3.81 2.00 -7.73
CA SER A 520 -4.31 0.74 -7.23
C SER A 520 -5.16 0.93 -5.98
N LEU A 521 -5.98 -0.07 -5.65
CA LEU A 521 -6.77 -0.08 -4.42
C LEU A 521 -5.86 0.10 -3.19
N LYS A 522 -4.69 -0.56 -3.20
CA LYS A 522 -3.65 -0.39 -2.20
C LYS A 522 -3.17 1.05 -2.07
N GLU A 523 -2.77 1.70 -3.16
CA GLU A 523 -2.25 3.07 -3.12
C GLU A 523 -3.30 4.06 -2.58
N ASN A 524 -4.55 3.92 -3.01
CA ASN A 524 -5.67 4.69 -2.47
C ASN A 524 -5.83 4.48 -0.96
N LYS A 525 -5.70 3.23 -0.50
CA LYS A 525 -5.79 2.90 0.91
C LYS A 525 -4.65 3.50 1.72
N PHE A 526 -3.40 3.36 1.26
CA PHE A 526 -2.25 3.98 1.91
C PHE A 526 -2.40 5.50 1.95
N ALA A 527 -2.82 6.12 0.85
CA ALA A 527 -3.11 7.55 0.78
C ALA A 527 -4.18 7.96 1.80
N MET A 528 -5.24 7.16 1.97
CA MET A 528 -6.29 7.38 2.95
C MET A 528 -5.81 7.19 4.40
N GLN A 529 -5.07 6.13 4.72
CA GLN A 529 -4.50 5.89 6.05
C GLN A 529 -3.53 6.99 6.49
N LEU A 530 -2.86 7.60 5.51
CA LEU A 530 -1.93 8.70 5.71
C LEU A 530 -2.61 10.07 5.61
N SER A 531 -3.85 10.12 5.11
CA SER A 531 -4.69 11.30 5.11
C SER A 531 -5.25 11.51 6.51
N PRO A 532 -4.94 12.62 7.19
CA PRO A 532 -5.54 12.93 8.50
C PRO A 532 -7.03 13.24 8.45
N PHE A 533 -7.62 13.20 7.26
CA PHE A 533 -8.88 13.86 6.95
C PHE A 533 -9.88 12.88 6.32
N ASP A 534 -9.42 11.97 5.47
CA ASP A 534 -10.30 11.00 4.82
C ASP A 534 -10.63 9.82 5.72
N HIS A 535 -11.93 9.54 5.83
CA HIS A 535 -12.46 8.41 6.59
C HIS A 535 -13.30 7.47 5.73
N LEU A 536 -13.52 7.83 4.46
CA LEU A 536 -14.29 7.03 3.50
C LEU A 536 -13.40 6.60 2.34
N PRO A 537 -13.47 5.33 1.91
CA PRO A 537 -12.64 4.83 0.81
C PRO A 537 -13.04 5.43 -0.54
N LEU A 538 -12.05 5.81 -1.34
CA LEU A 538 -12.30 6.29 -2.72
C LEU A 538 -12.61 5.19 -3.72
N LYS A 539 -12.18 3.96 -3.44
CA LYS A 539 -12.54 2.76 -4.19
C LYS A 539 -13.22 1.81 -3.24
N ILE A 540 -14.37 1.29 -3.66
CA ILE A 540 -15.15 0.39 -2.84
C ILE A 540 -15.03 -1.01 -3.42
N VAL A 541 -14.96 -1.98 -2.53
CA VAL A 541 -14.80 -3.38 -2.87
C VAL A 541 -16.12 -4.10 -2.65
N LYS A 542 -16.49 -4.95 -3.59
CA LYS A 542 -17.54 -5.95 -3.44
C LYS A 542 -16.92 -7.32 -3.65
N TYR A 543 -17.17 -8.22 -2.71
CA TYR A 543 -16.84 -9.62 -2.86
C TYR A 543 -18.08 -10.36 -3.36
N GLU A 544 -17.92 -11.19 -4.38
CA GLU A 544 -18.99 -12.07 -4.86
C GLU A 544 -18.87 -13.42 -4.14
N LYS A 545 -19.89 -13.78 -3.37
CA LYS A 545 -19.98 -15.11 -2.75
C LYS A 545 -20.15 -16.17 -3.83
N ASN A 546 -19.45 -17.28 -3.68
CA ASN A 546 -19.70 -18.47 -4.48
C ASN A 546 -20.92 -19.24 -3.95
N GLU A 547 -21.87 -19.54 -4.81
CA GLU A 547 -23.09 -20.28 -4.45
C GLU A 547 -22.80 -21.75 -4.12
N ASN A 548 -21.75 -22.32 -4.72
CA ASN A 548 -21.31 -23.70 -4.48
C ASN A 548 -20.35 -23.81 -3.29
N TYR A 549 -20.24 -22.77 -2.46
CA TYR A 549 -19.32 -22.79 -1.33
C TYR A 549 -19.69 -23.91 -0.35
N GLU A 550 -18.73 -24.80 -0.10
CA GLU A 550 -18.84 -25.85 0.91
C GLU A 550 -18.12 -25.37 2.17
N TYR A 551 -18.82 -25.31 3.30
CA TYR A 551 -18.16 -24.91 4.53
C TYR A 551 -17.15 -25.97 4.97
N ILE A 552 -15.88 -25.57 5.07
CA ILE A 552 -14.86 -26.37 5.73
C ILE A 552 -14.86 -26.01 7.20
N ASP A 553 -15.44 -26.89 8.01
CA ASP A 553 -15.34 -26.76 9.45
C ASP A 553 -14.00 -27.33 9.92
N LEU A 554 -12.97 -26.49 9.98
CA LEU A 554 -11.68 -26.86 10.58
C LEU A 554 -11.79 -27.23 12.07
N TYR A 555 -12.95 -26.99 12.70
CA TYR A 555 -13.20 -27.16 14.12
C TYR A 555 -14.32 -28.18 14.44
N ASN A 556 -15.00 -28.80 13.46
CA ASN A 556 -15.94 -29.89 13.76
C ASN A 556 -15.13 -31.15 14.06
N TRP A 557 -14.97 -31.42 15.35
CA TRP A 557 -14.19 -32.53 15.86
C TRP A 557 -14.98 -33.85 15.91
N LYS A 558 -15.97 -34.03 15.01
CA LYS A 558 -16.79 -35.25 15.02
C LYS A 558 -16.01 -36.41 14.41
N PHE A 559 -15.89 -37.47 15.21
CA PHE A 559 -15.12 -38.67 14.94
C PHE A 559 -15.41 -39.28 13.56
N GLY A 560 -14.36 -39.64 12.81
CA GLY A 560 -14.45 -40.46 11.59
C GLY A 560 -14.61 -39.72 10.25
N GLU A 561 -14.82 -38.40 10.24
CA GLU A 561 -14.93 -37.64 9.00
C GLU A 561 -13.56 -37.12 8.54
N LYS A 562 -13.23 -37.29 7.24
CA LYS A 562 -12.01 -36.72 6.65
C LYS A 562 -12.04 -35.19 6.80
N ASN A 563 -11.16 -34.63 7.62
CA ASN A 563 -10.96 -33.18 7.66
C ASN A 563 -10.36 -32.72 6.33
N THR A 564 -11.15 -32.03 5.50
CA THR A 564 -10.68 -31.39 4.28
C THR A 564 -9.89 -30.13 4.66
N LEU A 565 -8.64 -30.01 4.24
CA LEU A 565 -7.83 -28.79 4.43
C LEU A 565 -8.24 -27.72 3.40
N TYR A 566 -8.49 -28.15 2.18
CA TYR A 566 -8.86 -27.29 1.06
C TYR A 566 -10.08 -27.84 0.33
N ASN A 567 -10.99 -26.96 -0.05
CA ASN A 567 -12.04 -27.27 -1.01
C ASN A 567 -11.47 -27.34 -2.42
N LYS A 568 -12.20 -28.00 -3.31
CA LYS A 568 -12.02 -27.77 -4.74
C LYS A 568 -12.15 -26.28 -5.04
N TYR A 569 -11.40 -25.80 -6.03
CA TYR A 569 -11.43 -24.40 -6.43
C TYR A 569 -12.85 -23.90 -6.78
N GLU A 570 -13.67 -24.76 -7.40
CA GLU A 570 -15.08 -24.47 -7.73
C GLU A 570 -15.99 -24.25 -6.50
N ASN A 571 -15.54 -24.63 -5.30
CA ASN A 571 -16.28 -24.57 -4.03
C ASN A 571 -15.64 -23.61 -3.01
N ILE A 572 -14.73 -22.71 -3.42
CA ILE A 572 -14.16 -21.70 -2.49
C ILE A 572 -15.17 -20.59 -2.21
N GLY A 573 -15.04 -19.89 -1.09
CA GLY A 573 -16.04 -18.90 -0.64
C GLY A 573 -16.17 -17.64 -1.50
N ILE A 574 -15.08 -17.22 -2.16
CA ILE A 574 -15.03 -16.02 -3.00
C ILE A 574 -14.99 -16.43 -4.47
N LYS A 575 -16.03 -16.08 -5.23
CA LYS A 575 -16.10 -16.30 -6.68
C LYS A 575 -15.38 -15.21 -7.45
N ASN A 576 -15.58 -13.96 -7.05
CA ASN A 576 -15.00 -12.79 -7.72
C ASN A 576 -14.81 -11.62 -6.75
N VAL A 577 -13.94 -10.68 -7.12
CA VAL A 577 -13.74 -9.41 -6.41
C VAL A 577 -13.94 -8.26 -7.39
N PHE A 578 -14.93 -7.42 -7.11
CA PHE A 578 -15.18 -6.21 -7.87
C PHE A 578 -14.62 -5.00 -7.12
N VAL A 579 -13.77 -4.23 -7.78
CA VAL A 579 -13.26 -2.95 -7.27
C VAL A 579 -13.88 -1.84 -8.11
N THR A 580 -14.55 -0.87 -7.49
CA THR A 580 -15.10 0.28 -8.23
C THR A 580 -13.99 1.17 -8.77
N GLU A 581 -14.32 1.97 -9.79
CA GLU A 581 -13.53 3.16 -10.10
C GLU A 581 -13.50 4.13 -8.90
N ASN A 582 -12.60 5.11 -8.98
CA ASN A 582 -12.57 6.19 -7.98
C ASN A 582 -13.95 6.88 -7.96
N VAL A 583 -14.53 7.01 -6.77
CA VAL A 583 -15.81 7.70 -6.54
C VAL A 583 -15.81 9.10 -7.15
N ILE A 584 -14.64 9.75 -7.16
CA ILE A 584 -14.40 11.08 -7.73
C ILE A 584 -13.34 10.99 -8.80
N ASN A 585 -13.66 11.56 -9.96
CA ASN A 585 -12.67 11.80 -10.98
C ASN A 585 -11.94 13.11 -10.67
N VAL A 586 -10.67 12.97 -10.28
CA VAL A 586 -9.81 14.07 -9.83
C VAL A 586 -9.58 15.11 -10.94
N ASP A 587 -9.70 14.73 -12.22
CA ASP A 587 -9.62 15.68 -13.34
C ASP A 587 -10.62 16.81 -13.23
N TYR A 588 -11.85 16.53 -12.77
CA TYR A 588 -12.85 17.57 -12.65
C TYR A 588 -12.47 18.61 -11.59
N VAL A 589 -11.72 18.19 -10.57
CA VAL A 589 -11.19 19.10 -9.55
C VAL A 589 -10.08 19.97 -10.14
N TYR A 590 -9.14 19.37 -10.89
CA TYR A 590 -8.10 20.11 -11.62
C TYR A 590 -8.69 21.12 -12.62
N ILE A 591 -9.63 20.68 -13.46
CA ILE A 591 -10.33 21.54 -14.43
C ILE A 591 -11.03 22.68 -13.69
N GLY A 592 -11.68 22.40 -12.55
CA GLY A 592 -12.28 23.43 -11.71
C GLY A 592 -11.29 24.50 -11.27
N TYR A 593 -10.10 24.12 -10.78
CA TYR A 593 -9.04 25.05 -10.41
C TYR A 593 -8.56 25.91 -11.60
N PHE A 594 -8.36 25.29 -12.76
CA PHE A 594 -7.95 26.00 -13.96
C PHE A 594 -9.01 26.99 -14.46
N VAL A 595 -10.27 26.55 -14.56
CA VAL A 595 -11.39 27.37 -15.03
C VAL A 595 -11.64 28.54 -14.08
N LEU A 596 -11.70 28.30 -12.77
CA LEU A 596 -11.86 29.37 -11.78
C LEU A 596 -10.68 30.34 -11.81
N GLY A 597 -9.45 29.84 -11.94
CA GLY A 597 -8.27 30.69 -12.10
C GLY A 597 -8.35 31.60 -13.33
N VAL A 598 -8.76 31.05 -14.49
CA VAL A 598 -8.96 31.85 -15.73
C VAL A 598 -10.07 32.88 -15.55
N LEU A 599 -11.19 32.50 -14.92
CA LEU A 599 -12.31 33.42 -14.66
C LEU A 599 -11.89 34.59 -13.78
N PHE A 600 -11.22 34.33 -12.66
CA PHE A 600 -10.73 35.39 -11.77
C PHE A 600 -9.66 36.25 -12.43
N LEU A 601 -8.73 35.64 -13.18
CA LEU A 601 -7.72 36.37 -13.94
C LEU A 601 -8.36 37.32 -14.96
N THR A 602 -9.36 36.83 -15.70
CA THR A 602 -10.07 37.61 -16.72
C THR A 602 -10.86 38.75 -16.07
N ALA A 603 -11.62 38.47 -15.01
CA ALA A 603 -12.36 39.48 -14.27
C ALA A 603 -11.43 40.57 -13.71
N GLY A 604 -10.33 40.16 -13.05
CA GLY A 604 -9.33 41.07 -12.52
C GLY A 604 -8.67 41.92 -13.59
N TYR A 605 -8.31 41.32 -14.74
CA TYR A 605 -7.76 42.05 -15.88
C TYR A 605 -8.73 43.11 -16.42
N LEU A 606 -10.01 42.76 -16.59
CA LEU A 606 -11.04 43.68 -17.08
C LEU A 606 -11.28 44.85 -16.11
N ILE A 607 -11.37 44.57 -14.80
CA ILE A 607 -11.51 45.59 -13.76
C ILE A 607 -10.30 46.53 -13.76
N TYR A 608 -9.08 45.94 -13.78
CA TYR A 608 -7.84 46.70 -13.78
C TYR A 608 -7.76 47.65 -14.98
N ARG A 609 -8.07 47.16 -16.18
CA ARG A 609 -8.09 47.96 -17.42
C ARG A 609 -9.10 49.10 -17.35
N LYS A 610 -10.32 48.83 -16.89
CA LYS A 610 -11.38 49.86 -16.77
C LYS A 610 -10.93 50.99 -15.83
N LEU A 611 -10.32 50.65 -14.69
CA LEU A 611 -9.80 51.60 -13.71
C LEU A 611 -8.48 52.29 -14.12
N THR A 612 -7.88 51.94 -15.26
CA THR A 612 -6.70 52.67 -15.79
C THR A 612 -7.08 53.64 -16.91
N LEU A 613 -8.22 53.41 -17.58
CA LEU A 613 -8.72 54.28 -18.65
C LEU A 613 -9.54 55.47 -18.13
N ILE A 614 -9.96 55.42 -16.87
CA ILE A 614 -10.52 56.52 -16.08
C ILE A 614 -9.36 57.08 -15.24
#